data_AF-A0A356RFP0-F1
#
_entry.id   AF-A0A356RFP0-F1
#
_cell.length_a   1.000
_cell.length_b   1.000
_cell.length_c   1.000
_cell.angle_alpha   90.00
_cell.angle_beta   90.00
_cell.angle_gamma   90.00
#
_symmetry.space_group_name_H-M   'P 1'
#
loop_
_entity.id
_entity.type
_entity.pdbx_description
1 polymer ?
#
loop_
_entity_poly.entity_id
_entity_poly.type
_entity_poly.pdbx_seq_one_letter_code
_entity_poly.pdbx_strand_id
1 'polypeptide(L)' 'MNRLPSRELIKGQDYWIQDQALPNALEIAQRCITNTTWTLGSPWRPEPWPGMRAPGALTPDELRTVEAYVTTHLGISHLT' A
#
# COMPACT_ATOMS: atom_id res chain seq x y z
N MET A 1 -18.60 -1.63 25.27
CA MET A 1 -18.14 -1.65 23.85
C MET A 1 -18.40 -0.26 23.28
N ASN A 2 -17.38 0.59 23.15
CA ASN A 2 -17.56 1.89 22.47
C ASN A 2 -17.69 1.62 20.97
N ARG A 3 -18.91 1.73 20.43
CA ARG A 3 -19.12 1.74 18.98
C ARG A 3 -18.55 3.04 18.44
N LEU A 4 -17.56 2.94 17.56
CA LEU A 4 -17.15 4.09 16.76
C LEU A 4 -18.35 4.53 15.91
N PRO A 5 -18.68 5.83 15.86
CA PRO A 5 -19.78 6.30 15.03
C PRO A 5 -19.44 6.03 13.56
N SER A 6 -20.27 5.22 12.89
CA SER A 6 -20.12 5.01 11.46
C SER A 6 -20.57 6.28 10.74
N ARG A 7 -19.66 6.90 10.02
CA ARG A 7 -19.96 7.99 9.08
C ARG A 7 -19.37 7.66 7.72
N GLU A 8 -19.92 8.29 6.68
CA GLU A 8 -19.34 8.21 5.35
C GLU A 8 -17.93 8.83 5.33
N LEU A 9 -17.05 8.24 4.53
CA LEU A 9 -15.68 8.71 4.34
C LEU A 9 -15.66 9.82 3.29
N ILE A 10 -14.89 10.87 3.56
CA ILE A 10 -14.78 12.06 2.71
C ILE A 10 -13.48 11.96 1.90
N LYS A 11 -13.61 12.04 0.57
CA LYS A 11 -12.46 12.08 -0.36
C LYS A 11 -11.61 13.32 -0.09
N GLY A 12 -10.30 13.16 -0.02
CA GLY A 12 -9.34 14.21 0.27
C GLY A 12 -9.15 14.52 1.76
N GLN A 13 -9.88 13.84 2.64
CA GLN A 13 -9.75 13.97 4.10
C GLN A 13 -9.54 12.63 4.78
N ASP A 14 -10.42 11.66 4.51
CA ASP A 14 -10.35 10.33 5.10
C ASP A 14 -9.66 9.33 4.16
N TYR A 15 -9.72 9.59 2.85
CA TYR A 15 -9.05 8.78 1.83
C TYR A 15 -8.68 9.62 0.61
N TRP A 16 -7.65 9.18 -0.11
CA TRP A 16 -7.20 9.79 -1.36
C TRP A 16 -7.20 8.74 -2.47
N ILE A 17 -7.39 9.19 -3.72
CA ILE A 17 -7.29 8.35 -4.92
C ILE A 17 -6.28 9.02 -5.83
N GLN A 18 -5.23 8.29 -6.20
CA GLN A 18 -4.23 8.71 -7.17
C GLN A 18 -4.23 7.72 -8.32
N ASP A 19 -4.64 8.20 -9.49
CA ASP A 19 -4.51 7.43 -10.73
C ASP A 19 -3.05 7.40 -11.18
N GLN A 20 -2.64 6.30 -11.81
CA GLN A 20 -1.28 6.15 -12.35
C GLN A 20 -0.18 6.41 -11.30
N ALA A 21 -0.42 6.00 -10.05
CA ALA A 21 0.50 6.22 -8.93
C ALA A 21 1.90 5.61 -9.17
N LEU A 22 2.01 4.62 -10.05
CA LEU A 22 3.26 4.04 -10.49
C LEU A 22 3.23 3.89 -12.02
N PRO A 23 4.18 4.50 -12.76
CA PRO A 23 4.16 4.46 -14.23
C PRO A 23 4.44 3.05 -14.79
N ASN A 24 5.10 2.19 -14.01
CA ASN A 24 5.48 0.83 -14.39
C ASN A 24 4.75 -0.25 -13.56
N ALA A 25 3.51 0.03 -13.13
CA ALA A 25 2.74 -0.86 -12.25
C ALA A 25 2.64 -2.31 -12.74
N LEU A 26 2.54 -2.53 -14.07
CA LEU A 26 2.50 -3.88 -14.65
C LEU A 26 3.83 -4.63 -14.48
N GLU A 27 4.96 -3.94 -14.64
CA GLU A 27 6.28 -4.54 -14.44
C GLU A 27 6.47 -4.93 -12.96
N ILE A 28 6.07 -4.04 -12.05
CA ILE A 28 6.08 -4.29 -10.60
C ILE A 28 5.25 -5.54 -10.28
N ALA A 29 4.03 -5.62 -10.82
CA ALA A 29 3.16 -6.78 -10.64
C ALA A 29 3.80 -8.06 -11.16
N GLN A 30 4.41 -8.01 -12.35
CA GLN A 30 5.10 -9.16 -12.93
C GLN A 30 6.25 -9.63 -12.03
N ARG A 31 7.10 -8.73 -11.51
CA ARG A 31 8.17 -9.08 -10.57
C ARG A 31 7.62 -9.79 -9.34
N CYS A 32 6.56 -9.25 -8.73
CA CYS A 32 5.90 -9.85 -7.58
C CYS A 32 5.38 -11.25 -7.91
N ILE A 33 4.62 -11.41 -9.00
CA ILE A 33 4.06 -12.71 -9.44
C ILE A 33 5.16 -13.75 -9.66
N THR A 34 6.27 -13.36 -10.30
CA THR A 34 7.41 -14.26 -10.56
C THR A 34 8.27 -14.53 -9.32
N ASN A 35 8.06 -13.80 -8.22
CA ASN A 35 8.86 -14.00 -7.02
C ASN A 35 8.55 -15.38 -6.42
N THR A 36 9.58 -16.09 -5.99
CA THR A 36 9.47 -17.37 -5.29
C THR A 36 9.49 -17.21 -3.76
N THR A 37 9.89 -16.02 -3.29
CA THR A 37 9.98 -15.64 -1.87
C THR A 37 8.76 -14.83 -1.45
N TRP A 38 7.62 -15.52 -1.34
CA TRP A 38 6.41 -14.96 -0.77
C TRP A 38 6.39 -15.12 0.76
N THR A 39 6.04 -14.06 1.46
CA THR A 39 5.63 -14.16 2.87
C THR A 39 4.16 -14.53 2.91
N LEU A 40 3.86 -15.73 3.40
CA LEU A 40 2.51 -16.24 3.57
C LEU A 40 1.92 -15.74 4.90
N GLY A 41 0.65 -15.35 4.88
CA GLY A 41 -0.19 -15.18 6.07
C GLY A 41 -1.39 -16.13 6.04
N SER A 42 -2.46 -15.78 6.74
CA SER A 42 -3.67 -16.61 6.83
C SER A 42 -4.31 -16.89 5.45
N PRO A 43 -4.79 -18.12 5.17
CA PRO A 43 -4.89 -19.28 6.07
C PRO A 43 -3.64 -20.18 6.10
N TRP A 44 -2.62 -19.87 5.31
CA TRP A 44 -1.43 -20.72 5.14
C TRP A 44 -0.51 -20.71 6.35
N ARG A 45 -0.56 -19.64 7.15
CA ARG A 45 0.19 -19.46 8.39
C ARG A 45 -0.62 -18.64 9.42
N PRO A 46 -0.30 -18.68 10.73
CA PRO A 46 -1.13 -18.09 11.79
C PRO A 46 -1.05 -16.56 11.90
N GLU A 47 -0.34 -15.87 11.00
CA GLU A 47 -0.28 -14.41 11.00
C GLU A 47 -1.65 -13.79 10.65
N PRO A 48 -2.02 -12.65 11.29
CA PRO A 48 -3.36 -12.10 11.21
C PRO A 48 -3.71 -11.48 9.85
N TRP A 49 -2.71 -11.21 9.00
CA TRP A 49 -2.92 -10.69 7.66
C TRP A 49 -3.16 -11.84 6.66
N PRO A 50 -4.11 -11.67 5.71
CA PRO A 50 -4.41 -12.72 4.74
C PRO A 50 -3.44 -12.72 3.55
N GLY A 51 -3.29 -13.88 2.92
CA GLY A 51 -2.71 -14.03 1.59
C GLY A 51 -1.17 -14.03 1.53
N MET A 52 -0.65 -13.73 0.34
CA MET A 52 0.79 -13.74 0.04
C MET A 52 1.29 -12.31 -0.17
N ARG A 53 2.44 -11.96 0.41
CA ARG A 53 3.09 -10.66 0.21
C ARG A 53 4.49 -10.82 -0.36
N ALA A 54 4.85 -9.96 -1.30
CA ALA A 54 6.22 -9.83 -1.78
C ALA A 54 6.92 -8.76 -0.93
N PRO A 55 7.77 -9.14 0.04
CA PRO A 55 8.54 -8.16 0.82
C PRO A 55 9.44 -7.37 -0.12
N GLY A 56 9.52 -6.05 0.07
CA GLY A 56 10.29 -5.18 -0.83
C GLY A 56 9.75 -5.15 -2.26
N ALA A 57 8.43 -5.25 -2.44
CA ALA A 57 7.78 -5.22 -3.76
C ALA A 57 8.19 -4.00 -4.60
N LEU A 58 8.35 -2.84 -3.96
CA LEU A 58 8.80 -1.60 -4.58
C LEU A 58 10.30 -1.41 -4.36
N THR A 59 10.99 -0.96 -5.40
CA THR A 59 12.35 -0.41 -5.27
C THR A 59 12.33 0.90 -4.47
N PRO A 60 13.48 1.39 -3.96
CA PRO A 60 13.52 2.67 -3.25
C PRO A 60 12.98 3.86 -4.05
N ASP A 61 13.18 3.89 -5.37
CA ASP A 61 12.69 4.99 -6.21
C ASP A 61 11.18 4.88 -6.50
N GLU A 62 10.66 3.66 -6.71
CA GLU A 62 9.23 3.41 -6.84
C GLU A 62 8.50 3.76 -5.53
N LEU A 63 9.07 3.39 -4.38
CA LEU A 63 8.52 3.75 -3.07
C LEU A 63 8.53 5.27 -2.87
N ARG A 64 9.64 5.95 -3.19
CA ARG A 64 9.73 7.41 -3.08
C ARG A 64 8.66 8.13 -3.91
N THR A 65 8.29 7.58 -5.05
CA THR A 65 7.21 8.11 -5.89
C THR A 65 5.87 8.06 -5.17
N VAL A 66 5.54 6.93 -4.52
CA VAL A 66 4.32 6.81 -3.70
C VAL A 66 4.37 7.74 -2.50
N GLU A 67 5.50 7.79 -1.79
CA GLU A 67 5.68 8.68 -0.65
C GLU A 67 5.47 10.14 -1.01
N ALA A 68 5.97 10.59 -2.17
CA ALA A 68 5.77 11.95 -2.67
C ALA A 68 4.29 12.29 -2.88
N TYR A 69 3.48 11.36 -3.39
CA TYR A 69 2.03 11.57 -3.49
C TYR A 69 1.38 11.72 -2.12
N VAL A 70 1.75 10.85 -1.18
CA VAL A 70 1.17 10.87 0.17
C VAL A 70 1.55 12.16 0.90
N THR A 71 2.81 12.56 0.89
CA THR A 71 3.28 13.79 1.55
C THR A 71 2.63 15.03 0.94
N THR A 72 2.50 15.09 -0.39
CA THR A 72 1.81 16.17 -1.09
C THR A 72 0.34 16.27 -0.68
N HIS A 73 -0.38 15.16 -0.62
CA HIS A 73 -1.79 15.15 -0.26
C HIS A 73 -2.07 15.42 1.21
N LEU A 74 -1.14 15.04 2.10
CA LEU A 74 -1.25 15.29 3.54
C LEU A 74 -0.68 16.65 3.96
N GLY A 75 0.07 17.33 3.10
CA GLY A 75 0.72 18.61 3.42
C GLY A 75 1.84 18.47 4.45
N ILE A 76 2.52 17.32 4.48
CA ILE A 76 3.62 17.02 5.39
C ILE A 76 4.94 16.87 4.63
N SER A 77 6.07 17.08 5.30
CA SER A 77 7.39 17.03 4.64
C SER A 77 7.98 15.62 4.55
N HIS A 78 7.58 14.70 5.45
CA HIS A 78 8.08 13.33 5.53
C HIS A 78 7.06 12.43 6.26
N LEU A 79 7.12 11.12 6.04
CA LEU A 79 6.20 10.12 6.61
C LEU A 79 6.67 9.52 7.95
N THR A 80 7.79 9.97 8.50
CA THR A 80 8.43 9.46 9.73
C THR A 80 8.98 10.55 10.61
#